data_AF-A0A840RED3-F1
#
_entry.id   AF-A0A840RED3-F1
#
_cell.length_a   1.000
_cell.length_b   1.000
_cell.length_c   1.000
_cell.angle_alpha   90.00
_cell.angle_beta   90.00
_cell.angle_gamma   90.00
#
_symmetry.space_group_name_H-M   'P 1'
#
loop_
_entity.id
_entity.type
_entity.pdbx_description
1 polymer ?
#
loop_
_entity_poly.entity_id
_entity_poly.type
_entity_poly.pdbx_seq_one_letter_code
_entity_poly.pdbx_strand_id
1 'polypeptide(L)'
;MDNNRKFPHTDFKSNPNDLMHAMFSVSMTEIAQTCKVSLDTVHAWKNGIEPVPYMAYQLLVFKALGRIPEGFGSWSGWTLIEDRIYPPGATYKGAARQIELMFIDHYRIDRQLCENQASHIEGLQRRHDFYKRQCGLESRLGMMVLNLFG
;
A
#
# COMPACT_ATOMS: atom_id res chain seq x y z
N MET A 1 27.78 25.57 27.81
CA MET A 1 26.84 26.62 27.36
C MET A 1 25.46 26.01 27.45
N ASP A 2 24.82 26.17 28.60
CA ASP A 2 23.50 25.61 28.89
C ASP A 2 22.44 26.41 28.15
N ASN A 3 22.17 25.99 26.92
CA ASN A 3 20.97 26.39 26.21
C ASN A 3 19.81 25.71 26.93
N ASN A 4 19.07 26.48 27.72
CA ASN A 4 17.85 26.07 28.42
C ASN A 4 16.73 25.80 27.40
N ARG A 5 16.91 24.74 26.59
CA ARG A 5 15.94 24.26 25.62
C ARG A 5 14.82 23.62 26.40
N LYS A 6 13.64 24.22 26.37
CA LYS A 6 12.43 23.73 27.06
C LYS A 6 11.61 22.75 26.21
N PHE A 7 12.13 22.35 25.05
CA PHE A 7 11.40 21.56 24.06
C PHE A 7 12.24 20.38 23.56
N PRO A 8 11.59 19.26 23.19
CA PRO A 8 12.25 18.13 22.56
C PRO A 8 13.04 18.55 21.33
N HIS A 9 14.25 18.01 21.17
CA HIS A 9 15.09 18.28 20.03
C HIS A 9 15.87 17.03 19.61
N THR A 10 16.48 17.11 18.44
CA THR A 10 17.27 16.07 17.79
C THR A 10 18.55 16.71 17.25
N ASP A 11 19.64 15.92 17.18
CA ASP A 11 20.92 16.40 16.63
C ASP A 11 21.04 16.20 15.11
N PHE A 12 20.11 15.43 14.53
CA PHE A 12 20.05 15.15 13.09
C PHE A 12 18.96 15.96 12.41
N LYS A 13 19.00 16.01 11.07
CA LYS A 13 17.97 16.68 10.28
C LYS A 13 16.63 15.97 10.45
N SER A 14 15.70 16.60 11.14
CA SER A 14 14.32 16.12 11.30
C SER A 14 13.33 17.27 11.24
N ASN A 15 12.06 16.95 10.98
CA ASN A 15 10.99 17.93 11.07
C ASN A 15 10.61 18.16 12.55
N PRO A 16 10.76 19.38 13.11
CA PRO A 16 10.44 19.66 14.50
C PRO A 16 8.96 19.44 14.83
N ASN A 17 8.06 19.70 13.88
CA ASN A 17 6.63 19.52 14.09
C ASN A 17 6.26 18.03 14.27
N ASP A 18 6.89 17.15 13.50
CA ASP A 18 6.65 15.70 13.60
C ASP A 18 7.16 15.16 14.95
N LEU A 19 8.31 15.66 15.42
CA LEU A 19 8.85 15.30 16.73
C LEU A 19 7.94 15.77 17.86
N MET A 20 7.51 17.03 17.81
CA MET A 20 6.59 17.60 18.81
C MET A 20 5.29 16.82 18.84
N HIS A 21 4.68 16.57 17.69
CA HIS A 21 3.46 15.78 17.60
C HIS A 21 3.66 14.40 18.20
N ALA A 22 4.71 13.68 17.81
CA ALA A 22 4.96 12.32 18.29
C ALA A 22 5.24 12.25 19.80
N MET A 23 5.94 13.22 20.37
CA MET A 23 6.26 13.28 21.79
C MET A 23 5.04 13.63 22.66
N PHE A 24 4.10 14.43 22.15
CA PHE A 24 2.92 14.87 22.90
C PHE A 24 1.66 14.05 22.63
N SER A 25 1.56 13.35 21.50
CA SER A 25 0.41 12.48 21.18
C SER A 25 0.42 11.17 21.97
N VAL A 26 1.60 10.72 22.43
CA VAL A 26 1.78 9.43 23.13
C VAL A 26 2.11 9.66 24.60
N SER A 27 1.57 8.80 25.47
CA SER A 27 1.86 8.83 26.91
C SER A 27 3.33 8.50 27.19
N MET A 28 3.90 9.04 28.27
CA MET A 28 5.33 8.85 28.59
C MET A 28 5.68 7.39 28.89
N THR A 29 4.74 6.68 29.52
CA THR A 29 4.85 5.24 29.81
C THR A 29 4.90 4.42 28.53
N GLU A 30 4.06 4.75 27.55
CA GLU A 30 4.09 4.08 26.25
C GLU A 30 5.36 4.38 25.45
N ILE A 31 5.87 5.61 25.51
CA ILE A 31 7.15 5.98 24.87
C ILE A 31 8.28 5.14 25.48
N ALA A 32 8.35 5.08 26.82
CA ALA A 32 9.34 4.29 27.53
C ALA A 32 9.28 2.80 27.14
N GLN A 33 8.08 2.23 27.08
CA GLN A 33 7.88 0.83 26.66
C GLN A 33 8.24 0.57 25.20
N THR A 34 7.91 1.50 24.30
CA THR A 34 8.14 1.38 22.85
C THR A 34 9.64 1.49 22.55
N CYS A 35 10.31 2.46 23.14
CA CYS A 35 11.74 2.71 22.94
C CYS A 35 12.65 1.86 23.85
N LYS A 36 12.08 1.08 24.78
CA LYS A 36 12.82 0.27 25.78
C LYS A 36 13.79 1.09 26.62
N VAL A 37 13.35 2.25 27.09
CA VAL A 37 14.13 3.18 27.94
C VAL A 37 13.42 3.45 29.26
N SER A 38 14.13 4.03 30.24
CA SER A 38 13.53 4.45 31.51
C SER A 38 12.63 5.67 31.34
N LEU A 39 11.70 5.87 32.28
CA LEU A 39 10.84 7.06 32.29
C LEU A 39 11.62 8.36 32.43
N ASP A 40 12.73 8.34 33.19
CA ASP A 40 13.58 9.50 33.40
C ASP A 40 14.24 9.97 32.10
N THR A 41 14.69 9.04 31.27
CA THR A 41 15.21 9.33 29.93
C THR A 41 14.14 9.99 29.05
N VAL A 42 12.89 9.50 29.11
CA VAL A 42 11.78 10.12 28.36
C VAL A 42 11.44 11.52 28.90
N HIS A 43 11.53 11.73 30.21
CA HIS A 43 11.41 13.07 30.82
C HIS A 43 12.51 14.01 30.35
N ALA A 44 13.76 13.54 30.29
CA ALA A 44 14.88 14.30 29.77
C ALA A 44 14.67 14.71 28.30
N TRP A 45 14.17 13.79 27.48
CA TRP A 45 13.80 14.06 26.09
C TRP A 45 12.66 15.07 25.96
N LYS A 46 11.58 14.93 26.74
CA LYS A 46 10.44 15.87 26.70
C LYS A 46 10.83 17.28 27.08
N ASN A 47 11.69 17.40 28.10
CA ASN A 47 12.13 18.69 28.61
C ASN A 47 13.27 19.30 27.78
N GLY A 48 13.80 18.60 26.77
CA GLY A 48 14.88 19.09 25.93
C GLY A 48 16.26 19.05 26.60
N ILE A 49 16.41 18.33 27.72
CA ILE A 49 17.69 18.13 28.43
C ILE A 49 18.60 17.24 27.60
N GLU A 50 18.05 16.13 27.09
CA GLU A 50 18.75 15.20 26.21
C GLU A 50 18.12 15.19 24.81
N PRO A 51 18.93 15.09 23.75
CA PRO A 51 18.41 14.95 22.39
C PRO A 51 17.78 13.56 22.21
N VAL A 52 16.69 13.51 21.44
CA VAL A 52 16.03 12.25 21.09
C VAL A 52 16.92 11.50 20.08
N PRO A 53 17.32 10.24 20.37
CA PRO A 53 18.10 9.44 19.43
C PRO A 53 17.35 9.18 18.12
N TYR A 54 18.09 9.03 17.01
CA TYR A 54 17.51 8.80 15.68
C TYR A 54 16.50 7.65 15.64
N MET A 55 16.86 6.49 16.22
CA MET A 55 15.98 5.33 16.23
C MET A 55 14.72 5.54 17.07
N ALA A 56 14.84 6.27 18.19
CA ALA A 56 13.69 6.62 19.02
C ALA A 56 12.74 7.55 18.26
N TYR A 57 13.28 8.57 17.58
CA TYR A 57 12.50 9.47 16.73
C TYR A 57 11.74 8.71 15.64
N GLN A 58 12.41 7.82 14.90
CA GLN A 58 11.77 7.08 13.81
C GLN A 58 10.62 6.17 14.31
N LEU A 59 10.81 5.49 15.45
CA LEU A 59 9.77 4.67 16.07
C LEU A 59 8.59 5.51 16.56
N LEU A 60 8.86 6.68 17.17
CA LEU A 60 7.82 7.57 17.66
C LEU A 60 7.02 8.18 16.52
N VAL A 61 7.67 8.61 15.45
CA VAL A 61 7.01 9.09 14.23
C VAL A 61 6.15 7.99 13.60
N PHE A 62 6.68 6.77 13.49
CA PHE A 62 5.90 5.64 13.00
C PHE A 62 4.66 5.37 13.86
N LYS A 63 4.80 5.41 15.19
CA LYS A 63 3.68 5.16 16.10
C LYS A 63 2.63 6.27 16.07
N ALA A 64 3.06 7.54 16.06
CA ALA A 64 2.16 8.68 16.17
C ALA A 64 1.52 9.09 14.85
N LEU A 65 2.26 8.99 13.74
CA LEU A 65 1.84 9.45 12.42
C LEU A 65 1.62 8.30 11.43
N GLY A 66 1.99 7.06 11.79
CA GLY A 66 1.90 5.93 10.88
C GLY A 66 2.94 5.93 9.76
N ARG A 67 3.79 6.96 9.68
CA ARG A 67 4.74 7.12 8.57
C ARG A 67 5.91 6.17 8.73
N ILE A 68 6.18 5.37 7.70
CA ILE A 68 7.32 4.47 7.64
C ILE A 68 8.60 5.28 7.38
N PRO A 69 9.65 5.10 8.22
CA PRO A 69 10.94 5.78 8.10
C PRO A 69 11.61 5.65 6.74
N GLU A 70 12.40 6.66 6.35
CA GLU A 70 13.14 6.66 5.08
C GLU A 70 14.17 5.53 4.95
N GLY A 71 14.57 4.92 6.07
CA GLY A 71 15.51 3.80 6.13
C GLY A 71 14.89 2.41 5.86
N PHE A 72 13.58 2.30 5.65
CA PHE A 72 12.88 1.02 5.48
C PHE A 72 12.78 0.55 4.02
N GLY A 73 13.76 0.91 3.19
CA GLY A 73 13.89 0.45 1.80
C GLY A 73 12.68 0.85 0.95
N SER A 74 12.08 -0.11 0.24
CA SER A 74 10.92 0.12 -0.65
C SER A 74 9.66 0.61 0.08
N TRP A 75 9.61 0.47 1.41
CA TRP A 75 8.51 0.95 2.25
C TRP A 75 8.72 2.38 2.75
N SER A 76 9.85 3.01 2.41
CA SER A 76 10.11 4.41 2.72
C SER A 76 8.97 5.32 2.27
N GLY A 77 8.47 6.17 3.19
CA GLY A 77 7.43 7.16 2.91
C GLY A 77 6.00 6.60 2.84
N TRP A 78 5.82 5.30 2.99
CA TRP A 78 4.49 4.71 3.15
C TRP A 78 3.87 5.14 4.48
N THR A 79 2.55 5.14 4.56
CA THR A 79 1.84 5.54 5.78
C THR A 79 0.82 4.49 6.17
N LEU A 80 0.82 4.09 7.43
CA LEU A 80 -0.14 3.16 8.03
C LEU A 80 -1.10 3.96 8.92
N ILE A 81 -2.33 4.15 8.46
CA ILE A 81 -3.37 4.85 9.22
C ILE A 81 -4.54 3.88 9.40
N GLU A 82 -4.95 3.67 10.66
CA GLU A 82 -6.02 2.74 11.03
C GLU A 82 -5.73 1.32 10.51
N ASP A 83 -6.57 0.82 9.60
CA ASP A 83 -6.46 -0.50 8.98
C ASP A 83 -5.91 -0.44 7.54
N ARG A 84 -5.35 0.70 7.11
CA ARG A 84 -4.97 0.96 5.72
C ARG A 84 -3.51 1.31 5.54
N ILE A 85 -2.97 0.81 4.44
CA ILE A 85 -1.62 1.07 3.98
C ILE A 85 -1.67 2.01 2.77
N TYR A 86 -1.07 3.19 2.93
CA TYR A 86 -1.02 4.24 1.92
C TYR A 86 0.36 4.28 1.25
N PRO A 87 0.43 4.09 -0.07
CA PRO A 87 1.62 4.44 -0.83
C PRO A 87 1.92 5.95 -0.72
N PRO A 88 3.20 6.36 -0.90
CA PRO A 88 3.56 7.76 -0.97
C PRO A 88 2.74 8.50 -2.05
N GLY A 89 2.05 9.58 -1.67
CA GLY A 89 1.23 10.39 -2.58
C GLY A 89 -0.13 9.78 -2.97
N ALA A 90 -0.48 8.60 -2.44
CA ALA A 90 -1.77 7.98 -2.73
C ALA A 90 -2.93 8.66 -1.97
N THR A 91 -4.11 8.64 -2.57
CA THR A 91 -5.37 9.03 -1.91
C THR A 91 -6.06 7.80 -1.30
N TYR A 92 -7.08 8.03 -0.47
CA TYR A 92 -7.86 6.98 0.22
C TYR A 92 -8.30 5.83 -0.70
N LYS A 93 -8.66 6.11 -1.97
CA LYS A 93 -9.10 5.09 -2.93
C LYS A 93 -7.99 4.13 -3.36
N GLY A 94 -6.73 4.53 -3.27
CA GLY A 94 -5.57 3.72 -3.62
C GLY A 94 -4.95 2.98 -2.43
N ALA A 95 -5.50 3.15 -1.22
CA ALA A 95 -4.98 2.54 -0.01
C ALA A 95 -5.59 1.15 0.21
N ALA A 96 -4.73 0.14 0.22
CA ALA A 96 -5.13 -1.23 0.52
C ALA A 96 -5.41 -1.38 2.02
N ARG A 97 -6.48 -2.11 2.37
CA ARG A 97 -6.69 -2.53 3.75
C ARG A 97 -5.73 -3.63 4.14
N GLN A 98 -5.36 -3.69 5.41
CA GLN A 98 -4.46 -4.71 5.94
C GLN A 98 -5.00 -6.12 5.68
N ILE A 99 -6.31 -6.31 5.79
CA ILE A 99 -6.96 -7.59 5.50
C ILE A 99 -6.83 -7.97 4.02
N GLU A 100 -6.87 -7.00 3.10
CA GLU A 100 -6.73 -7.25 1.65
C GLU A 100 -5.32 -7.74 1.30
N LEU A 101 -4.30 -7.33 2.08
CA LEU A 101 -2.93 -7.82 1.91
C LEU A 101 -2.81 -9.32 2.18
N MET A 102 -3.63 -9.86 3.09
CA MET A 102 -3.68 -11.31 3.36
C MET A 102 -4.22 -12.12 2.17
N PHE A 103 -4.94 -11.47 1.25
CA PHE A 103 -5.55 -12.08 0.07
C PHE A 103 -4.77 -11.82 -1.23
N ILE A 104 -3.54 -11.27 -1.16
CA ILE A 104 -2.74 -10.96 -2.37
C ILE A 104 -2.60 -12.16 -3.30
N ASP A 105 -2.33 -13.36 -2.76
CA ASP A 105 -2.17 -14.54 -3.61
C ASP A 105 -3.48 -15.00 -4.24
N HIS A 106 -4.61 -14.83 -3.55
CA HIS A 106 -5.93 -15.08 -4.12
C HIS A 106 -6.21 -14.09 -5.27
N TYR A 107 -5.93 -12.80 -5.08
CA TYR A 107 -6.08 -11.81 -6.15
C TYR A 107 -5.21 -12.10 -7.38
N ARG A 108 -4.01 -12.65 -7.18
CA ARG A 108 -3.13 -13.07 -8.30
C ARG A 108 -3.74 -14.23 -9.09
N ILE A 109 -4.25 -15.24 -8.39
CA ILE A 109 -4.89 -16.41 -8.99
C ILE A 109 -6.17 -15.99 -9.73
N ASP A 110 -7.02 -15.20 -9.07
CA ASP A 110 -8.29 -14.74 -9.65
C ASP A 110 -8.04 -13.89 -10.90
N ARG A 111 -7.04 -13.00 -10.85
CA ARG A 111 -6.63 -12.22 -12.03
C ARG A 111 -6.20 -13.13 -13.18
N GLN A 112 -5.36 -14.11 -12.90
CA GLN A 112 -4.91 -15.07 -13.92
C GLN A 112 -6.09 -15.86 -14.51
N LEU A 113 -7.03 -16.27 -13.67
CA LEU A 113 -8.26 -16.96 -14.12
C LEU A 113 -9.09 -16.06 -15.03
N CYS A 114 -9.30 -14.80 -14.67
CA CYS A 114 -10.02 -13.83 -15.49
C CYS A 114 -9.32 -13.61 -16.84
N GLU A 115 -8.00 -13.47 -16.85
CA GLU A 115 -7.21 -13.30 -18.08
C GLU A 115 -7.32 -14.54 -19.00
N ASN A 116 -7.27 -15.74 -18.41
CA ASN A 116 -7.47 -17.01 -19.13
C ASN A 116 -8.90 -17.14 -19.69
N GLN A 117 -9.91 -16.81 -18.89
CA GLN A 117 -11.31 -16.85 -19.30
C GLN A 117 -11.59 -15.85 -20.43
N ALA A 118 -11.06 -14.64 -20.34
CA ALA A 118 -11.19 -13.64 -21.39
C ALA A 118 -10.62 -14.15 -22.73
N SER A 119 -9.42 -14.74 -22.68
CA SER A 119 -8.77 -15.33 -23.87
C SER A 119 -9.59 -16.49 -24.45
N HIS A 120 -10.21 -17.32 -23.59
CA HIS A 120 -11.05 -18.43 -24.03
C HIS A 120 -12.35 -17.96 -24.70
N ILE A 121 -13.01 -16.96 -24.11
CA ILE A 121 -14.22 -16.34 -24.67
C ILE A 121 -13.92 -15.75 -26.04
N GLU A 122 -12.81 -15.03 -26.18
CA GLU A 122 -12.39 -14.46 -27.46
C GLU A 122 -12.19 -15.57 -28.52
N GLY A 123 -11.54 -16.68 -28.15
CA GLY A 123 -11.37 -17.84 -29.03
C GLY A 123 -12.69 -18.50 -29.43
N LEU A 124 -13.68 -18.57 -28.54
CA LEU A 124 -15.03 -19.07 -28.84
C LEU A 124 -15.78 -18.14 -29.79
N GLN A 125 -15.72 -16.82 -29.56
CA GLN A 125 -16.33 -15.83 -30.44
C GLN A 125 -15.77 -15.92 -31.86
N ARG A 126 -14.43 -15.99 -32.01
CA ARG A 126 -13.79 -16.18 -33.32
C ARG A 126 -14.27 -17.44 -34.04
N ARG A 127 -14.41 -18.56 -33.32
CA ARG A 127 -14.91 -19.83 -33.87
C ARG A 127 -16.38 -19.73 -34.26
N HIS A 128 -17.22 -19.16 -33.40
CA HIS A 128 -18.63 -18.94 -33.70
C HIS A 128 -18.80 -18.10 -34.99
N ASP A 129 -18.07 -17.00 -35.12
CA ASP A 129 -18.14 -16.13 -36.30
C ASP A 129 -17.60 -16.78 -37.57
N PHE A 130 -16.63 -17.70 -37.42
CA PHE A 130 -16.19 -18.54 -38.52
C PHE A 130 -17.30 -19.50 -38.98
N TYR A 131 -17.90 -20.27 -38.06
CA TYR A 131 -18.98 -21.21 -38.38
C TYR A 131 -20.19 -20.52 -39.00
N LYS A 132 -20.60 -19.37 -38.45
CA LYS A 132 -21.71 -18.56 -39.01
C LYS A 132 -21.45 -18.17 -40.47
N ARG A 133 -20.20 -17.81 -40.80
CA ARG A 133 -19.80 -17.49 -42.18
C ARG A 133 -19.80 -18.74 -43.07
N GLN A 134 -19.30 -19.88 -42.59
CA GLN A 134 -19.30 -21.13 -43.35
C GLN A 134 -20.71 -21.62 -43.66
N CYS A 135 -21.63 -21.69 -42.70
CA CYS A 135 -23.01 -22.09 -42.96
C CYS A 135 -23.69 -21.17 -44.01
N GLY A 136 -23.35 -19.88 -44.02
CA GLY A 136 -23.81 -18.93 -45.04
C GLY A 136 -23.19 -19.15 -46.43
N LEU A 137 -22.02 -19.77 -46.53
CA LEU A 137 -21.40 -20.16 -47.81
C LEU A 137 -21.95 -21.50 -48.29
N GLU A 138 -22.05 -22.49 -47.40
CA GLU A 138 -22.57 -23.82 -47.71
C GLU A 138 -24.03 -23.77 -48.17
N SER A 139 -24.87 -22.94 -47.54
CA SER A 139 -26.26 -22.74 -47.98
C SER A 139 -26.34 -22.15 -49.39
N ARG A 140 -25.48 -21.16 -49.71
CA ARG A 140 -25.40 -20.58 -51.06
C ARG A 140 -24.92 -21.60 -52.10
N LEU A 141 -23.89 -22.37 -51.78
CA LEU A 141 -23.39 -23.45 -52.64
C LEU A 141 -24.45 -24.53 -52.86
N GLY A 142 -25.15 -24.96 -51.80
CA GLY A 142 -26.24 -25.93 -51.89
C GLY A 142 -27.36 -25.46 -52.81
N MET A 143 -27.77 -24.18 -52.70
CA MET A 143 -28.75 -23.57 -53.60
C MET A 143 -28.27 -23.54 -55.07
N MET A 144 -26.99 -23.25 -55.30
CA MET A 144 -26.43 -23.28 -56.67
C MET A 144 -26.44 -24.69 -57.26
N VAL A 145 -26.07 -25.72 -56.49
CA VAL A 145 -26.10 -27.12 -56.94
C VAL A 145 -27.54 -27.54 -57.25
N LEU A 146 -28.50 -27.17 -56.40
CA LEU A 146 -29.91 -27.48 -56.62
C LEU A 146 -30.47 -26.82 -57.89
N ASN A 147 -30.04 -25.59 -58.20
CA ASN A 147 -30.42 -24.92 -59.45
C ASN A 147 -29.78 -25.50 -60.72
N LEU A 148 -28.65 -26.21 -60.61
CA LEU A 148 -27.95 -26.82 -61.75
C LEU A 148 -28.45 -28.23 -62.09
N PHE A 149 -28.94 -28.96 -61.09
CA PHE A 149 -29.35 -30.37 -61.22
C PHE A 149 -30.84 -30.63 -60.89
N GLY A 150 -31.60 -29.58 -60.55
CA GLY A 150 -33.03 -29.62 -60.31
C GLY A 150 -33.87 -29.19 -61.50
#